data_AF-A0A0S8F3C7-F1
#
_entry.id   AF-A0A0S8F3C7-F1
#
_cell.length_a   1.000
_cell.length_b   1.000
_cell.length_c   1.000
_cell.angle_alpha   90.00
_cell.angle_beta   90.00
_cell.angle_gamma   90.00
#
_symmetry.space_group_name_H-M   'P 1'
#
loop_
_entity.id
_entity.type
_entity.pdbx_description
1 polymer ?
#
loop_
_entity_poly.entity_id
_entity_poly.type
_entity_poly.pdbx_seq_one_letter_code
_entity_poly.pdbx_strand_id
1 'polypeptide(L)'
;MTGSHPNPATPASDTERTARIRAEVNAACNALRDRHPWLRHQDAIGLGIMLMSAAGMGLCAWLYARGGLSPWICVPLIAIFASFIHELEHDLIHFLYFKRRPWVHNLMLALGWLTRPSTINPWIRRHIHLHHHKHSGTRTDVEERGITNGEPWSFRRFLMIGDGFLAIIFRALSKGNVRQGLRTVGRGLAAYFPVGWFHFVVWYWFLGFHLIDGAAALTGHPISWSGDTLARMQVIDFLTVVLVGPNVLRSFCLHFVSSNMHYYGDVQDRNIMQQTQVWNRWWLLPFHLFCFNFGSTHAIHHFVVGEPFYIRQWTARRAHEVMREAGVRFNDFGTFRRANRYCRAPA
;
A
#
# COMPACT_ATOMS: atom_id res chain seq x y z
N MET A 1 62.29 8.06 11.34
CA MET A 1 61.20 7.21 10.84
C MET A 1 59.98 7.42 11.71
N THR A 2 59.11 8.36 11.36
CA THR A 2 57.85 8.60 12.06
C THR A 2 56.73 7.99 11.24
N GLY A 3 56.23 6.84 11.68
CA GLY A 3 55.17 6.09 11.02
C GLY A 3 53.87 6.88 11.00
N SER A 4 53.33 7.09 9.80
CA SER A 4 51.96 7.56 9.58
C SER A 4 51.01 6.37 9.79
N HIS A 5 50.40 6.30 10.96
CA HIS A 5 49.21 5.47 11.12
C HIS A 5 48.07 6.06 10.27
N PRO A 6 47.41 5.29 9.40
CA PRO A 6 46.22 5.77 8.71
C PRO A 6 45.14 6.03 9.75
N ASN A 7 44.64 7.26 9.77
CA ASN A 7 43.50 7.65 10.59
C ASN A 7 42.32 6.74 10.24
N PRO A 8 41.64 6.07 11.20
CA PRO A 8 40.46 5.27 10.89
C PRO A 8 39.43 6.16 10.17
N ALA A 9 38.96 5.71 9.01
CA ALA A 9 38.01 6.47 8.21
C ALA A 9 36.80 6.85 9.07
N THR A 10 36.51 8.16 9.17
CA THR A 10 35.32 8.66 9.84
C THR A 10 34.09 7.97 9.24
N PRO A 11 33.16 7.43 10.05
CA PRO A 11 31.96 6.82 9.51
C PRO A 11 31.22 7.82 8.61
N ALA A 12 30.90 7.41 7.39
CA ALA A 12 30.18 8.25 6.44
C ALA A 12 28.85 8.73 7.05
N SER A 13 28.54 10.01 6.87
CA SER A 13 27.28 10.61 7.29
C SER A 13 26.08 9.95 6.57
N ASP A 14 24.89 10.03 7.16
CA ASP A 14 23.66 9.51 6.51
C ASP A 14 23.40 10.18 5.15
N THR A 15 23.83 11.43 4.96
CA THR A 15 23.77 12.14 3.68
C THR A 15 24.66 11.48 2.62
N GLU A 16 25.92 11.18 2.95
CA GLU A 16 26.86 10.52 2.05
C GLU A 16 26.40 9.09 1.72
N ARG A 17 25.91 8.36 2.72
CA ARG A 17 25.34 7.01 2.55
C ARG A 17 24.13 7.04 1.62
N THR A 18 23.22 8.00 1.81
CA THR A 18 22.06 8.21 0.93
C THR A 18 22.49 8.55 -0.50
N ALA A 19 23.48 9.43 -0.67
CA ALA A 19 24.01 9.79 -1.99
C ALA A 19 24.63 8.58 -2.71
N ARG A 20 25.39 7.75 -1.98
CA ARG A 20 25.95 6.50 -2.49
C ARG A 20 24.86 5.54 -2.97
N ILE A 21 23.84 5.27 -2.13
CA ILE A 21 22.71 4.39 -2.51
C ILE A 21 22.07 4.91 -3.80
N ARG A 22 21.75 6.21 -3.86
CA ARG A 22 21.14 6.81 -5.06
C ARG A 22 22.00 6.63 -6.30
N ALA A 23 23.30 6.92 -6.22
CA ALA A 23 24.20 6.83 -7.35
C ALA A 23 24.26 5.39 -7.89
N GLU A 24 24.49 4.41 -7.01
CA GLU A 24 24.66 3.01 -7.43
C GLU A 24 23.35 2.37 -7.91
N VAL A 25 22.22 2.69 -7.27
CA VAL A 25 20.90 2.20 -7.71
C VAL A 25 20.51 2.81 -9.06
N ASN A 26 20.70 4.12 -9.25
CA ASN A 26 20.46 4.77 -10.55
C ASN A 26 21.37 4.18 -11.65
N ALA A 27 22.65 3.91 -11.34
CA ALA A 27 23.55 3.27 -12.29
C ALA A 27 23.05 1.86 -12.68
N ALA A 28 22.54 1.08 -11.73
CA ALA A 28 21.96 -0.23 -12.02
C ALA A 28 20.69 -0.12 -12.89
N CYS A 29 19.82 0.86 -12.61
CA CYS A 29 18.63 1.13 -13.41
C CYS A 29 18.96 1.58 -14.84
N ASN A 30 19.98 2.43 -15.01
CA ASN A 30 20.46 2.86 -16.32
C ASN A 30 21.07 1.70 -17.10
N ALA A 31 21.94 0.92 -16.47
CA ALA A 31 22.53 -0.26 -17.08
C ALA A 31 21.47 -1.31 -17.49
N LEU A 32 20.37 -1.42 -16.75
CA LEU A 32 19.24 -2.27 -17.13
C LEU A 32 18.55 -1.75 -18.40
N ARG A 33 18.30 -0.44 -18.50
CA ARG A 33 17.71 0.19 -19.70
C ARG A 33 18.63 0.11 -20.91
N ASP A 34 19.94 0.14 -20.72
CA ASP A 34 20.90 0.01 -21.82
C ASP A 34 20.95 -1.42 -22.35
N ARG A 35 20.81 -2.43 -21.47
CA ARG A 35 20.66 -3.84 -21.89
C ARG A 35 19.30 -4.15 -22.51
N HIS A 36 18.25 -3.45 -22.07
CA HIS A 36 16.88 -3.65 -22.52
C HIS A 36 16.26 -2.32 -22.99
N PRO A 37 16.58 -1.86 -24.22
CA PRO A 37 16.15 -0.54 -24.71
C PRO A 37 14.64 -0.34 -24.73
N TRP A 38 13.85 -1.41 -24.83
CA TRP A 38 12.38 -1.35 -24.78
C TRP A 38 11.86 -0.78 -23.44
N LEU A 39 12.63 -0.85 -22.35
CA LEU A 39 12.31 -0.23 -21.06
C LEU A 39 12.26 1.30 -21.12
N ARG A 40 12.78 1.91 -22.20
CA ARG A 40 12.65 3.36 -22.44
C ARG A 40 11.22 3.75 -22.83
N HIS A 41 10.37 2.81 -23.23
CA HIS A 41 8.94 3.03 -23.51
C HIS A 41 8.08 2.96 -22.24
N GLN A 42 8.51 3.68 -21.19
CA GLN A 42 7.92 3.63 -19.85
C GLN A 42 6.40 3.88 -19.84
N ASP A 43 5.93 4.89 -20.58
CA ASP A 43 4.50 5.21 -20.71
C ASP A 43 3.69 4.05 -21.30
N ALA A 44 4.21 3.40 -22.34
CA ALA A 44 3.54 2.26 -22.98
C ALA A 44 3.51 1.03 -22.06
N ILE A 45 4.61 0.77 -21.33
CA ILE A 45 4.68 -0.32 -20.35
C ILE A 45 3.68 -0.08 -19.23
N GLY A 46 3.64 1.14 -18.66
CA GLY A 46 2.67 1.51 -17.64
C GLY A 46 1.24 1.30 -18.12
N LEU A 47 0.86 1.86 -19.28
CA LEU A 47 -0.47 1.66 -19.83
C LEU A 47 -0.78 0.17 -20.08
N GLY A 48 0.17 -0.58 -20.64
CA GLY A 48 0.01 -2.01 -20.90
C GLY A 48 -0.25 -2.83 -19.64
N ILE A 49 0.50 -2.57 -18.55
CA ILE A 49 0.27 -3.21 -17.26
C ILE A 49 -1.12 -2.86 -16.71
N MET A 50 -1.52 -1.59 -16.76
CA MET A 50 -2.85 -1.16 -16.30
C MET A 50 -3.97 -1.88 -17.06
N LEU A 51 -3.90 -1.91 -18.39
CA LEU A 51 -4.91 -2.54 -19.24
C LEU A 51 -4.95 -4.06 -19.04
N MET A 52 -3.79 -4.70 -18.95
CA MET A 52 -3.68 -6.14 -18.67
C MET A 52 -4.30 -6.48 -17.32
N SER A 53 -3.99 -5.71 -16.26
CA SER A 53 -4.58 -5.93 -14.94
C SER A 53 -6.09 -5.72 -14.94
N ALA A 54 -6.58 -4.63 -15.54
CA ALA A 54 -8.02 -4.37 -15.61
C ALA A 54 -8.75 -5.46 -16.42
N ALA A 55 -8.17 -5.93 -17.53
CA ALA A 55 -8.71 -7.03 -18.32
C ALA A 55 -8.70 -8.36 -17.53
N GLY A 56 -7.62 -8.64 -16.80
CA GLY A 56 -7.53 -9.81 -15.92
C GLY A 56 -8.59 -9.82 -14.82
N MET A 57 -8.84 -8.66 -14.20
CA MET A 57 -9.92 -8.49 -13.23
C MET A 57 -11.30 -8.71 -13.87
N GLY A 58 -11.54 -8.11 -15.04
CA GLY A 58 -12.79 -8.28 -15.80
C GLY A 58 -13.03 -9.73 -16.24
N LEU A 59 -11.98 -10.42 -16.68
CA LEU A 59 -12.04 -11.84 -17.04
C LEU A 59 -12.38 -12.71 -15.83
N CYS A 60 -11.77 -12.47 -14.67
CA CYS A 60 -12.11 -13.19 -13.45
C CYS A 60 -13.56 -12.96 -13.04
N ALA A 61 -14.03 -11.71 -13.10
CA ALA A 61 -15.42 -11.38 -12.80
C ALA A 61 -16.40 -12.06 -13.76
N TRP A 62 -16.08 -12.08 -15.06
CA TRP A 62 -16.87 -12.76 -16.08
C TRP A 62 -16.91 -14.28 -15.87
N LEU A 63 -15.75 -14.92 -15.62
CA LEU A 63 -15.68 -16.35 -15.33
C LEU A 63 -16.46 -16.71 -14.06
N TYR A 64 -16.37 -15.89 -13.01
CA TYR A 64 -17.16 -16.07 -11.79
C TYR A 64 -18.67 -15.98 -12.07
N ALA A 65 -19.10 -14.97 -12.84
CA ALA A 65 -20.51 -14.81 -13.24
C ALA A 65 -21.05 -16.02 -14.04
N ARG A 66 -20.18 -16.73 -14.75
CA ARG A 66 -20.51 -17.93 -15.52
C ARG A 66 -20.38 -19.23 -14.72
N GLY A 67 -20.04 -19.15 -13.42
CA GLY A 67 -19.80 -20.31 -12.56
C GLY A 67 -18.47 -21.03 -12.81
N GLY A 68 -17.56 -20.44 -13.59
CA GLY A 68 -16.26 -21.02 -13.94
C GLY A 68 -15.17 -20.81 -12.88
N LEU A 69 -15.39 -19.91 -11.93
CA LEU A 69 -14.49 -19.71 -10.78
C LEU A 69 -15.29 -19.82 -9.47
N SER A 70 -14.69 -20.44 -8.46
CA SER A 70 -15.18 -20.32 -7.08
C SER A 70 -14.76 -18.97 -6.49
N PRO A 71 -15.46 -18.45 -5.46
CA PRO A 71 -15.08 -17.20 -4.81
C PRO A 71 -13.67 -17.27 -4.20
N TRP A 72 -13.25 -18.45 -3.71
CA TRP A 72 -11.93 -18.72 -3.14
C TRP A 72 -10.78 -18.57 -4.13
N ILE A 73 -11.06 -18.68 -5.44
CA ILE A 73 -10.07 -18.48 -6.50
C ILE A 73 -10.22 -17.07 -7.10
N CYS A 74 -11.45 -16.63 -7.33
CA CYS A 74 -11.75 -15.32 -7.92
C CYS A 74 -11.17 -14.18 -7.07
N VAL A 75 -11.37 -14.22 -5.75
CA VAL A 75 -10.93 -13.16 -4.84
C VAL A 75 -9.40 -12.97 -4.86
N PRO A 76 -8.58 -14.02 -4.63
CA PRO A 76 -7.13 -13.89 -4.72
C PRO A 76 -6.61 -13.46 -6.09
N LEU A 77 -7.17 -13.97 -7.19
CA LEU A 77 -6.72 -13.61 -8.55
C LEU A 77 -6.93 -12.12 -8.83
N ILE A 78 -8.12 -11.60 -8.52
CA ILE A 78 -8.42 -10.17 -8.68
C ILE A 78 -7.53 -9.32 -7.75
N ALA A 79 -7.26 -9.79 -6.53
CA ALA A 79 -6.37 -9.09 -5.61
C ALA A 79 -4.93 -8.99 -6.14
N ILE A 80 -4.43 -10.01 -6.85
CA ILE A 80 -3.12 -9.98 -7.52
C ILE A 80 -3.08 -8.91 -8.62
N PHE A 81 -4.06 -8.89 -9.53
CA PHE A 81 -4.13 -7.85 -10.57
C PHE A 81 -4.25 -6.44 -9.98
N ALA A 82 -5.06 -6.28 -8.93
CA ALA A 82 -5.19 -5.03 -8.21
C ALA A 82 -3.88 -4.61 -7.51
N SER A 83 -3.00 -5.55 -7.13
CA SER A 83 -1.69 -5.23 -6.58
C SER A 83 -0.75 -4.56 -7.60
N PHE A 84 -0.81 -4.98 -8.88
CA PHE A 84 -0.05 -4.30 -9.94
C PHE A 84 -0.58 -2.89 -10.18
N ILE A 85 -1.90 -2.71 -10.17
CA ILE A 85 -2.53 -1.38 -10.31
C ILE A 85 -2.13 -0.47 -9.12
N HIS A 86 -1.97 -1.03 -7.92
CA HIS A 86 -1.50 -0.28 -6.76
C HIS A 86 -0.09 0.29 -6.96
N GLU A 87 0.87 -0.54 -7.35
CA GLU A 87 2.23 -0.09 -7.64
C GLU A 87 2.27 0.94 -8.77
N LEU A 88 1.40 0.75 -9.78
CA LEU A 88 1.28 1.69 -10.89
C LEU A 88 0.68 3.03 -10.46
N GLU A 89 -0.32 3.05 -9.58
CA GLU A 89 -0.83 4.30 -9.00
C GLU A 89 0.27 5.00 -8.20
N HIS A 90 1.05 4.25 -7.44
CA HIS A 90 2.17 4.78 -6.65
C HIS A 90 3.23 5.46 -7.54
N ASP A 91 3.48 4.92 -8.73
CA ASP A 91 4.29 5.57 -9.75
C ASP A 91 3.58 6.79 -10.40
N LEU A 92 2.26 6.71 -10.66
CA LEU A 92 1.48 7.82 -11.22
C LEU A 92 1.42 9.03 -10.30
N ILE A 93 1.32 8.84 -8.99
CA ILE A 93 1.33 9.97 -8.05
C ILE A 93 2.67 10.71 -8.02
N HIS A 94 3.76 10.07 -8.47
CA HIS A 94 5.07 10.68 -8.75
C HIS A 94 5.25 11.16 -10.19
N PHE A 95 4.19 11.18 -11.00
CA PHE A 95 4.22 11.61 -12.39
C PHE A 95 5.18 10.81 -13.28
N LEU A 96 5.37 9.51 -13.01
CA LEU A 96 6.27 8.67 -13.79
C LEU A 96 5.70 8.27 -15.16
N TYR A 97 4.38 8.33 -15.36
CA TYR A 97 3.75 8.00 -16.65
C TYR A 97 2.96 9.18 -17.21
N PHE A 98 3.04 9.36 -18.53
CA PHE A 98 2.30 10.33 -19.33
C PHE A 98 2.39 11.78 -18.81
N LYS A 99 3.54 12.18 -18.25
CA LYS A 99 3.75 13.53 -17.70
C LYS A 99 3.44 14.66 -18.69
N ARG A 100 3.67 14.42 -19.99
CA ARG A 100 3.38 15.37 -21.09
C ARG A 100 1.97 15.27 -21.66
N ARG A 101 1.18 14.27 -21.24
CA ARG A 101 -0.20 14.03 -21.70
C ARG A 101 -1.13 13.90 -20.48
N PRO A 102 -1.47 15.02 -19.82
CA PRO A 102 -2.17 15.01 -18.53
C PRO A 102 -3.53 14.31 -18.57
N TRP A 103 -4.24 14.31 -19.71
CA TRP A 103 -5.51 13.61 -19.82
C TRP A 103 -5.35 12.08 -19.70
N VAL A 104 -4.32 11.48 -20.33
CA VAL A 104 -4.03 10.03 -20.22
C VAL A 104 -3.65 9.69 -18.79
N HIS A 105 -2.79 10.52 -18.21
CA HIS A 105 -2.34 10.37 -16.83
C HIS A 105 -3.51 10.36 -15.83
N ASN A 106 -4.43 11.32 -15.95
CA ASN A 106 -5.61 11.41 -15.09
C ASN A 106 -6.60 10.27 -15.36
N LEU A 107 -6.73 9.81 -16.61
CA LEU A 107 -7.53 8.63 -16.94
C LEU A 107 -6.98 7.38 -16.26
N MET A 108 -5.65 7.19 -16.25
CA MET A 108 -5.02 6.06 -15.57
C MET A 108 -5.21 6.12 -14.05
N LEU A 109 -5.15 7.32 -13.43
CA LEU A 109 -5.50 7.49 -12.01
C LEU A 109 -6.96 7.12 -11.74
N ALA A 110 -7.88 7.61 -12.57
CA ALA A 110 -9.30 7.32 -12.43
C ALA A 110 -9.59 5.82 -12.55
N LEU A 111 -9.01 5.15 -13.56
CA LEU A 111 -9.12 3.71 -13.74
C LEU A 111 -8.53 2.93 -12.56
N GLY A 112 -7.37 3.36 -12.06
CA GLY A 112 -6.74 2.78 -10.88
C GLY A 112 -7.57 2.92 -9.60
N TRP A 113 -8.37 3.97 -9.49
CA TRP A 113 -9.28 4.20 -8.37
C TRP A 113 -10.59 3.39 -8.49
N LEU A 114 -11.19 3.34 -9.68
CA LEU A 114 -12.41 2.56 -9.95
C LEU A 114 -12.21 1.06 -9.73
N THR A 115 -11.04 0.55 -10.10
CA THR A 115 -10.68 -0.87 -9.90
C THR A 115 -10.30 -1.18 -8.44
N ARG A 116 -9.97 -0.16 -7.65
CA ARG A 116 -9.56 -0.31 -6.25
C ARG A 116 -10.36 0.62 -5.33
N PRO A 117 -11.66 0.33 -5.14
CA PRO A 117 -12.55 1.26 -4.49
C PRO A 117 -12.27 1.37 -2.98
N SER A 118 -11.45 0.50 -2.38
CA SER A 118 -11.06 0.60 -0.98
C SER A 118 -9.99 1.67 -0.70
N THR A 119 -9.60 2.49 -1.67
CA THR A 119 -8.58 3.54 -1.50
C THR A 119 -9.18 4.93 -1.50
N ILE A 120 -8.48 5.86 -0.85
CA ILE A 120 -8.80 7.28 -0.96
C ILE A 120 -8.62 7.78 -2.40
N ASN A 121 -9.25 8.90 -2.70
CA ASN A 121 -9.12 9.64 -3.94
C ASN A 121 -7.62 9.85 -4.30
N PRO A 122 -7.18 9.43 -5.50
CA PRO A 122 -5.76 9.42 -5.83
C PRO A 122 -5.15 10.82 -6.00
N TRP A 123 -5.95 11.83 -6.34
CA TRP A 123 -5.48 13.22 -6.41
C TRP A 123 -5.21 13.79 -5.02
N ILE A 124 -6.06 13.47 -4.03
CA ILE A 124 -5.79 13.78 -2.63
C ILE A 124 -4.59 12.98 -2.13
N ARG A 125 -4.55 11.68 -2.43
CA ARG A 125 -3.45 10.78 -2.05
C ARG A 125 -2.11 11.30 -2.55
N ARG A 126 -2.03 11.79 -3.78
CA ARG A 126 -0.81 12.37 -4.34
C ARG A 126 -0.18 13.42 -3.43
N HIS A 127 -0.97 14.38 -2.96
CA HIS A 127 -0.45 15.45 -2.11
C HIS A 127 0.07 14.90 -0.78
N ILE A 128 -0.68 13.96 -0.20
CA ILE A 128 -0.31 13.28 1.04
C ILE A 128 0.97 12.45 0.84
N HIS A 129 1.11 11.76 -0.29
CA HIS A 129 2.23 10.87 -0.60
C HIS A 129 3.53 11.63 -0.88
N LEU A 130 3.46 12.73 -1.63
CA LEU A 130 4.62 13.60 -1.85
C LEU A 130 5.11 14.24 -0.53
N HIS A 131 4.19 14.49 0.41
CA HIS A 131 4.55 14.93 1.77
C HIS A 131 5.20 13.80 2.57
N HIS A 132 4.62 12.60 2.52
CA HIS A 132 5.17 11.39 3.15
C HIS A 132 6.63 11.14 2.74
N HIS A 133 6.98 11.21 1.46
CA HIS A 133 8.37 11.05 1.03
C HIS A 133 9.37 12.00 1.70
N LYS A 134 8.94 13.23 1.97
CA LYS A 134 9.79 14.26 2.59
C LYS A 134 9.86 14.09 4.10
N HIS A 135 8.72 13.76 4.72
CA HIS A 135 8.50 13.85 6.16
C HIS A 135 8.08 12.51 6.79
N SER A 136 8.45 11.39 6.14
CA SER A 136 8.05 10.04 6.54
C SER A 136 8.47 9.75 7.98
N GLY A 137 7.58 9.09 8.71
CA GLY A 137 7.78 8.73 10.11
C GLY A 137 7.63 9.91 11.09
N THR A 138 7.32 11.12 10.64
CA THR A 138 6.98 12.24 11.52
C THR A 138 5.49 12.27 11.85
N ARG A 139 5.09 13.12 12.80
CA ARG A 139 3.66 13.34 13.14
C ARG A 139 2.81 13.86 11.96
N THR A 140 3.46 14.47 10.96
CA THR A 140 2.78 15.05 9.79
C THR A 140 2.64 14.06 8.64
N ASP A 141 3.23 12.87 8.76
CA ASP A 141 3.11 11.79 7.80
C ASP A 141 1.71 11.14 7.86
N VAL A 142 0.74 11.82 7.25
CA VAL A 142 -0.66 11.39 7.26
C VAL A 142 -0.87 10.08 6.49
N GLU A 143 -0.05 9.78 5.48
CA GLU A 143 -0.21 8.56 4.68
C GLU A 143 -0.03 7.31 5.55
N GLU A 144 1.14 7.18 6.14
CA GLU A 144 1.49 6.02 6.96
C GLU A 144 0.77 6.05 8.30
N ARG A 145 0.58 7.23 8.90
CA ARG A 145 -0.28 7.35 10.07
C ARG A 145 -1.68 6.87 9.75
N GLY A 146 -2.23 7.17 8.57
CA GLY A 146 -3.56 6.77 8.12
C GLY A 146 -3.75 5.25 8.17
N ILE A 147 -2.72 4.50 7.79
CA ILE A 147 -2.69 3.04 7.78
C ILE A 147 -2.04 2.39 9.01
N THR A 148 -1.95 3.15 10.12
CA THR A 148 -1.56 2.68 11.48
C THR A 148 -0.09 2.67 11.84
N ASN A 149 0.80 3.29 11.04
CA ASN A 149 2.20 3.45 11.43
C ASN A 149 2.31 4.16 12.80
N GLY A 150 3.11 3.61 13.71
CA GLY A 150 3.30 4.14 15.06
C GLY A 150 2.16 3.87 16.05
N GLU A 151 1.15 3.07 15.69
CA GLU A 151 0.17 2.54 16.65
C GLU A 151 0.73 1.24 17.28
N PRO A 152 0.69 1.06 18.61
CA PRO A 152 1.04 -0.22 19.23
C PRO A 152 0.14 -1.36 18.72
N TRP A 153 0.70 -2.56 18.60
CA TRP A 153 -0.07 -3.73 18.21
C TRP A 153 -1.14 -4.06 19.24
N SER A 154 -2.38 -4.18 18.77
CA SER A 154 -3.57 -4.45 19.56
C SER A 154 -4.66 -4.99 18.64
N PHE A 155 -5.70 -5.60 19.21
CA PHE A 155 -6.89 -6.01 18.45
C PHE A 155 -7.51 -4.83 17.68
N ARG A 156 -7.51 -3.64 18.29
CA ARG A 156 -7.95 -2.41 17.64
C ARG A 156 -7.11 -2.09 16.40
N ARG A 157 -5.77 -2.11 16.50
CA ARG A 157 -4.90 -1.86 15.33
C ARG A 157 -5.14 -2.88 14.23
N PHE A 158 -5.33 -4.16 14.58
CA PHE A 158 -5.64 -5.21 13.62
C PHE A 158 -6.91 -4.89 12.81
N LEU A 159 -8.00 -4.47 13.46
CA LEU A 159 -9.23 -4.04 12.78
C LEU A 159 -8.99 -2.82 11.88
N MET A 160 -8.20 -1.84 12.32
CA MET A 160 -7.88 -0.65 11.54
C MET A 160 -7.05 -0.96 10.27
N ILE A 161 -6.18 -1.96 10.32
CA ILE A 161 -5.39 -2.40 9.15
C ILE A 161 -6.32 -3.02 8.09
N GLY A 162 -7.28 -3.84 8.53
CA GLY A 162 -8.22 -4.53 7.64
C GLY A 162 -9.33 -3.65 7.09
N ASP A 163 -9.70 -2.58 7.78
CA ASP A 163 -10.86 -1.76 7.42
C ASP A 163 -10.57 -0.25 7.58
N GLY A 164 -10.57 0.46 6.45
CA GLY A 164 -10.32 1.91 6.39
C GLY A 164 -11.41 2.75 7.04
N PHE A 165 -12.65 2.28 7.09
CA PHE A 165 -13.75 2.96 7.78
C PHE A 165 -13.58 2.81 9.29
N LEU A 166 -13.30 1.61 9.80
CA LEU A 166 -12.96 1.41 11.21
C LEU A 166 -11.72 2.21 11.62
N ALA A 167 -10.72 2.34 10.74
CA ALA A 167 -9.57 3.21 10.97
C ALA A 167 -9.96 4.68 11.19
N ILE A 168 -10.91 5.19 10.40
CA ILE A 168 -11.45 6.55 10.57
C ILE A 168 -12.17 6.67 11.92
N ILE A 169 -13.09 5.75 12.22
CA ILE A 169 -13.90 5.78 13.45
C ILE A 169 -13.01 5.69 14.69
N PHE A 170 -12.12 4.71 14.76
CA PHE A 170 -11.25 4.55 15.92
C PHE A 170 -10.30 5.73 16.14
N ARG A 171 -9.81 6.36 15.06
CA ARG A 171 -9.03 7.60 15.17
C ARG A 171 -9.86 8.76 15.69
N ALA A 172 -11.11 8.88 15.26
CA ALA A 172 -12.02 9.91 15.73
C ALA A 172 -12.34 9.72 17.23
N LEU A 173 -12.61 8.49 17.66
CA LEU A 173 -12.85 8.13 19.07
C LEU A 173 -11.64 8.36 19.97
N SER A 174 -10.42 8.33 19.41
CA SER A 174 -9.20 8.65 20.17
C SER A 174 -8.93 10.14 20.28
N LYS A 175 -9.76 10.99 19.68
CA LYS A 175 -9.70 12.44 19.93
C LYS A 175 -10.41 12.69 21.25
N GLY A 176 -9.71 13.30 22.21
CA GLY A 176 -10.31 13.77 23.48
C GLY A 176 -11.32 14.92 23.32
N ASN A 177 -11.78 15.21 22.09
CA ASN A 177 -12.72 16.27 21.78
C ASN A 177 -13.63 15.84 20.62
N VAL A 178 -14.95 15.84 20.86
CA VAL A 178 -16.00 15.45 19.91
C VAL A 178 -15.89 16.24 18.59
N ARG A 179 -15.67 17.56 18.65
CA ARG A 179 -15.55 18.40 17.44
C ARG A 179 -14.35 17.97 16.58
N GLN A 180 -13.25 17.59 17.21
CA GLN A 180 -12.08 17.06 16.49
C GLN A 180 -12.32 15.65 15.95
N GLY A 181 -13.07 14.82 16.68
CA GLY A 181 -13.54 13.52 16.23
C GLY A 181 -14.39 13.65 14.95
N LEU A 182 -15.43 14.47 14.98
CA LEU A 182 -16.31 14.73 13.83
C LEU A 182 -15.55 15.28 12.62
N ARG A 183 -14.59 16.20 12.85
CA ARG A 183 -13.73 16.70 11.76
C ARG A 183 -12.85 15.60 11.15
N THR A 184 -12.39 14.65 11.97
CA THR A 184 -11.62 13.48 11.50
C THR A 184 -12.50 12.57 10.64
N VAL A 185 -13.73 12.30 11.07
CA VAL A 185 -14.71 11.52 10.29
C VAL A 185 -15.01 12.21 8.96
N GLY A 186 -15.37 13.49 8.99
CA GLY A 186 -15.72 14.25 7.78
C GLY A 186 -14.58 14.29 6.76
N ARG A 187 -13.34 14.52 7.21
CA ARG A 187 -12.16 14.49 6.33
C ARG A 187 -11.86 13.10 5.80
N GLY A 188 -11.96 12.07 6.64
CA GLY A 188 -11.80 10.68 6.24
C GLY A 188 -12.79 10.31 5.15
N LEU A 189 -14.08 10.52 5.39
CA LEU A 189 -15.13 10.23 4.42
C LEU A 189 -14.98 11.03 3.13
N ALA A 190 -14.65 12.32 3.21
CA ALA A 190 -14.39 13.14 2.02
C ALA A 190 -13.21 12.59 1.19
N ALA A 191 -12.16 12.08 1.84
CA ALA A 191 -11.03 11.47 1.13
C ALA A 191 -11.42 10.18 0.38
N TYR A 192 -12.40 9.44 0.86
CA TYR A 192 -12.91 8.22 0.19
C TYR A 192 -14.01 8.49 -0.85
N PHE A 193 -14.58 9.69 -0.91
CA PHE A 193 -15.70 9.98 -1.80
C PHE A 193 -15.28 10.07 -3.28
N PRO A 194 -16.11 9.57 -4.25
CA PRO A 194 -17.32 8.76 -4.06
C PRO A 194 -17.05 7.25 -4.07
N VAL A 195 -15.94 6.82 -4.67
CA VAL A 195 -15.69 5.40 -4.98
C VAL A 195 -15.52 4.56 -3.70
N GLY A 196 -14.87 5.10 -2.67
CA GLY A 196 -14.75 4.46 -1.37
C GLY A 196 -16.06 4.40 -0.59
N TRP A 197 -17.00 5.31 -0.83
CA TRP A 197 -18.33 5.18 -0.23
C TRP A 197 -19.08 4.00 -0.81
N PHE A 198 -19.00 3.81 -2.13
CA PHE A 198 -19.54 2.62 -2.78
C PHE A 198 -18.93 1.33 -2.17
N HIS A 199 -17.61 1.30 -1.97
CA HIS A 199 -16.95 0.18 -1.30
C HIS A 199 -17.52 -0.09 0.10
N PHE A 200 -17.65 0.95 0.94
CA PHE A 200 -18.18 0.80 2.28
C PHE A 200 -19.63 0.33 2.28
N VAL A 201 -20.49 0.88 1.41
CA VAL A 201 -21.89 0.46 1.32
C VAL A 201 -21.99 -1.02 0.98
N VAL A 202 -21.30 -1.48 -0.06
CA VAL A 202 -21.32 -2.90 -0.47
C VAL A 202 -20.77 -3.79 0.65
N TRP A 203 -19.62 -3.41 1.23
CA TRP A 203 -18.95 -4.20 2.25
C TRP A 203 -19.80 -4.36 3.52
N TYR A 204 -20.33 -3.26 4.05
CA TYR A 204 -21.10 -3.30 5.30
C TYR A 204 -22.51 -3.88 5.10
N TRP A 205 -23.12 -3.79 3.91
CA TRP A 205 -24.35 -4.54 3.61
C TRP A 205 -24.11 -6.02 3.52
N PHE A 206 -23.03 -6.45 2.85
CA PHE A 206 -22.62 -7.84 2.80
C PHE A 206 -22.43 -8.40 4.23
N LEU A 207 -21.59 -7.74 5.03
CA LEU A 207 -21.31 -8.18 6.40
C LEU A 207 -22.56 -8.19 7.28
N GLY A 208 -23.36 -7.12 7.24
CA GLY A 208 -24.55 -6.98 8.07
C GLY A 208 -25.60 -8.04 7.74
N PHE A 209 -25.88 -8.26 6.46
CA PHE A 209 -26.85 -9.27 6.02
C PHE A 209 -26.41 -10.67 6.45
N HIS A 210 -25.21 -11.11 6.08
CA HIS A 210 -24.74 -12.47 6.35
C HIS A 210 -24.51 -12.72 7.84
N LEU A 211 -24.15 -11.69 8.63
CA LEU A 211 -24.06 -11.81 10.08
C LEU A 211 -25.43 -12.03 10.71
N ILE A 212 -26.43 -11.22 10.34
CA ILE A 212 -27.79 -11.32 10.89
C ILE A 212 -28.43 -12.65 10.47
N ASP A 213 -28.36 -12.98 9.19
CA ASP A 213 -28.94 -14.19 8.63
C ASP A 213 -28.29 -15.46 9.23
N GLY A 214 -26.96 -15.48 9.30
CA GLY A 214 -26.22 -16.57 9.93
C GLY A 214 -26.51 -16.72 11.42
N ALA A 215 -26.57 -15.62 12.18
CA ALA A 215 -26.90 -15.66 13.61
C ALA A 215 -28.34 -16.14 13.87
N ALA A 216 -29.28 -15.71 13.04
CA ALA A 216 -30.66 -16.18 13.06
C ALA A 216 -30.76 -17.68 12.78
N ALA A 217 -30.06 -18.17 11.76
CA ALA A 217 -30.00 -19.60 11.45
C ALA A 217 -29.39 -20.42 12.60
N LEU A 218 -28.28 -19.95 13.18
CA LEU A 218 -27.60 -20.62 14.29
C LEU A 218 -28.43 -20.68 15.58
N THR A 219 -29.32 -19.71 15.79
CA THR A 219 -30.24 -19.69 16.95
C THR A 219 -31.56 -20.42 16.67
N GLY A 220 -31.71 -21.06 15.51
CA GLY A 220 -32.93 -21.79 15.13
C GLY A 220 -34.10 -20.88 14.73
N HIS A 221 -33.83 -19.61 14.45
CA HIS A 221 -34.82 -18.60 14.05
C HIS A 221 -34.51 -18.03 12.66
N PRO A 222 -34.42 -18.86 11.59
CA PRO A 222 -34.07 -18.37 10.26
C PRO A 222 -35.03 -17.27 9.78
N ILE A 223 -34.47 -16.19 9.23
CA ILE A 223 -35.24 -15.04 8.78
C ILE A 223 -35.80 -15.32 7.39
N SER A 224 -37.11 -15.15 7.22
CA SER A 224 -37.76 -15.19 5.91
C SER A 224 -37.63 -13.83 5.22
N TRP A 225 -36.49 -13.60 4.57
CA TRP A 225 -36.27 -12.38 3.79
C TRP A 225 -37.21 -12.29 2.58
N SER A 226 -37.60 -11.06 2.22
CA SER A 226 -38.39 -10.84 1.00
C SER A 226 -37.58 -11.18 -0.26
N GLY A 227 -38.28 -11.53 -1.34
CA GLY A 227 -37.64 -11.79 -2.64
C GLY A 227 -36.80 -10.60 -3.14
N ASP A 228 -37.28 -9.37 -2.92
CA ASP A 228 -36.54 -8.15 -3.25
C ASP A 228 -35.22 -8.02 -2.50
N THR A 229 -35.20 -8.37 -1.20
CA THR A 229 -33.97 -8.35 -0.40
C THR A 229 -32.98 -9.37 -0.94
N LEU A 230 -33.43 -10.60 -1.21
CA LEU A 230 -32.58 -11.65 -1.75
C LEU A 230 -32.02 -11.28 -3.14
N ALA A 231 -32.83 -10.68 -4.01
CA ALA A 231 -32.38 -10.21 -5.33
C ALA A 231 -31.29 -9.13 -5.23
N ARG A 232 -31.42 -8.19 -4.28
CA ARG A 232 -30.38 -7.18 -4.01
C ARG A 232 -29.12 -7.82 -3.43
N MET A 233 -29.27 -8.81 -2.55
CA MET A 233 -28.13 -9.51 -1.97
C MET A 233 -27.34 -10.31 -3.00
N GLN A 234 -27.98 -10.88 -4.02
CA GLN A 234 -27.25 -11.50 -5.14
C GLN A 234 -26.28 -10.51 -5.82
N VAL A 235 -26.68 -9.25 -5.99
CA VAL A 235 -25.81 -8.20 -6.54
C VAL A 235 -24.69 -7.84 -5.57
N ILE A 236 -25.00 -7.68 -4.28
CA ILE A 236 -24.02 -7.36 -3.23
C ILE A 236 -22.99 -8.49 -3.08
N ASP A 237 -23.41 -9.74 -3.10
CA ASP A 237 -22.54 -10.92 -3.01
C ASP A 237 -21.64 -11.01 -4.24
N PHE A 238 -22.19 -10.79 -5.43
CA PHE A 238 -21.42 -10.74 -6.67
C PHE A 238 -20.35 -9.66 -6.61
N LEU A 239 -20.72 -8.41 -6.29
CA LEU A 239 -19.78 -7.28 -6.15
C LEU A 239 -18.75 -7.52 -5.05
N THR A 240 -19.14 -8.23 -3.99
CA THR A 240 -18.23 -8.60 -2.92
C THR A 240 -17.14 -9.54 -3.43
N VAL A 241 -17.49 -10.55 -4.22
CA VAL A 241 -16.50 -11.48 -4.76
C VAL A 241 -15.63 -10.84 -5.82
N VAL A 242 -16.20 -10.05 -6.74
CA VAL A 242 -15.46 -9.59 -7.93
C VAL A 242 -14.78 -8.23 -7.76
N LEU A 243 -15.04 -7.49 -6.67
CA LEU A 243 -14.50 -6.14 -6.50
C LEU A 243 -14.14 -5.79 -5.05
N VAL A 244 -15.05 -5.94 -4.10
CA VAL A 244 -14.84 -5.46 -2.73
C VAL A 244 -13.92 -6.38 -1.92
N GLY A 245 -14.21 -7.67 -1.84
CA GLY A 245 -13.41 -8.69 -1.15
C GLY A 245 -11.95 -8.75 -1.61
N PRO A 246 -11.65 -8.75 -2.93
CA PRO A 246 -10.27 -8.66 -3.43
C PRO A 246 -9.54 -7.43 -2.90
N ASN A 247 -10.24 -6.29 -2.84
CA ASN A 247 -9.69 -5.04 -2.35
C ASN A 247 -9.54 -5.00 -0.83
N VAL A 248 -10.41 -5.65 -0.05
CA VAL A 248 -10.22 -5.88 1.38
C VAL A 248 -8.94 -6.68 1.62
N LEU A 249 -8.78 -7.82 0.95
CA LEU A 249 -7.59 -8.68 1.06
C LEU A 249 -6.32 -7.92 0.70
N ARG A 250 -6.28 -7.29 -0.47
CA ARG A 250 -5.13 -6.49 -0.94
C ARG A 250 -4.80 -5.34 0.00
N SER A 251 -5.80 -4.60 0.47
CA SER A 251 -5.59 -3.46 1.37
C SER A 251 -5.05 -3.91 2.71
N PHE A 252 -5.57 -5.00 3.28
CA PHE A 252 -5.03 -5.59 4.50
C PHE A 252 -3.56 -5.96 4.33
N CYS A 253 -3.19 -6.67 3.25
CA CYS A 253 -1.80 -7.06 3.00
C CYS A 253 -0.87 -5.86 2.82
N LEU A 254 -1.29 -4.86 2.04
CA LEU A 254 -0.51 -3.64 1.85
C LEU A 254 -0.35 -2.85 3.15
N HIS A 255 -1.44 -2.60 3.88
CA HIS A 255 -1.42 -1.84 5.12
C HIS A 255 -0.59 -2.58 6.17
N PHE A 256 -0.68 -3.91 6.24
CA PHE A 256 0.15 -4.71 7.12
C PHE A 256 1.64 -4.52 6.79
N VAL A 257 2.04 -4.62 5.53
CA VAL A 257 3.43 -4.47 5.14
C VAL A 257 3.93 -3.03 5.31
N SER A 258 3.24 -2.06 4.71
CA SER A 258 3.67 -0.65 4.70
C SER A 258 3.72 -0.07 6.11
N SER A 259 2.67 -0.28 6.90
CA SER A 259 2.59 0.28 8.25
C SER A 259 3.54 -0.37 9.25
N ASN A 260 4.26 -1.45 8.91
CA ASN A 260 5.25 -2.06 9.79
C ASN A 260 6.69 -1.93 9.27
N MET A 261 6.88 -1.61 7.99
CA MET A 261 8.19 -1.33 7.42
C MET A 261 8.63 0.13 7.56
N HIS A 262 7.69 1.05 7.73
CA HIS A 262 8.00 2.45 8.05
C HIS A 262 8.31 2.62 9.53
N TYR A 263 9.36 3.39 9.83
CA TYR A 263 9.64 3.84 11.18
C TYR A 263 8.79 5.06 11.55
N TYR A 264 8.65 5.33 12.85
CA TYR A 264 7.85 6.44 13.33
C TYR A 264 8.34 7.05 14.65
N GLY A 265 8.32 8.37 14.71
CA GLY A 265 8.36 9.18 15.92
C GLY A 265 9.76 9.61 16.36
N ASP A 266 10.74 8.70 16.35
CA ASP A 266 12.15 8.95 16.71
C ASP A 266 13.06 8.89 15.47
N VAL A 267 12.50 9.26 14.32
CA VAL A 267 13.23 9.47 13.06
C VAL A 267 13.60 10.94 12.92
N GLN A 268 14.80 11.22 12.43
CA GLN A 268 15.18 12.56 12.05
C GLN A 268 14.41 12.99 10.80
N ASP A 269 13.77 14.17 10.86
CA ASP A 269 13.01 14.70 9.71
C ASP A 269 13.89 14.80 8.47
N ARG A 270 13.35 14.40 7.31
CA ARG A 270 14.04 14.34 6.01
C ARG A 270 15.26 13.40 5.94
N ASN A 271 15.51 12.57 6.96
CA ASN A 271 16.56 11.56 6.92
C ASN A 271 16.03 10.22 6.37
N ILE A 272 16.25 10.00 5.08
CA ILE A 272 15.75 8.82 4.34
C ILE A 272 16.28 7.51 4.93
N MET A 273 17.50 7.49 5.47
CA MET A 273 18.11 6.30 6.10
C MET A 273 17.29 5.78 7.28
N GLN A 274 16.46 6.62 7.89
CA GLN A 274 15.65 6.30 9.05
C GLN A 274 14.16 6.14 8.74
N GLN A 275 13.72 6.39 7.50
CA GLN A 275 12.29 6.38 7.15
C GLN A 275 11.73 4.96 7.06
N THR A 276 12.47 4.04 6.43
CA THR A 276 12.01 2.69 6.11
C THR A 276 13.05 1.62 6.41
N GLN A 277 12.60 0.38 6.44
CA GLN A 277 13.42 -0.82 6.37
C GLN A 277 12.98 -1.71 5.21
N VAL A 278 13.88 -2.56 4.72
CA VAL A 278 13.53 -3.58 3.72
C VAL A 278 12.91 -4.79 4.40
N TRP A 279 11.72 -5.18 3.96
CA TRP A 279 10.97 -6.34 4.43
C TRP A 279 10.94 -7.39 3.32
N ASN A 280 11.79 -8.42 3.39
CA ASN A 280 11.94 -9.39 2.31
C ASN A 280 12.11 -10.85 2.78
N ARG A 281 11.70 -11.16 4.03
CA ARG A 281 11.74 -12.53 4.53
C ARG A 281 10.69 -13.40 3.84
N TRP A 282 11.03 -14.66 3.55
CA TRP A 282 10.19 -15.59 2.79
C TRP A 282 8.76 -15.78 3.35
N TRP A 283 8.57 -15.72 4.67
CA TRP A 283 7.24 -15.89 5.28
C TRP A 283 6.30 -14.69 5.02
N LEU A 284 6.82 -13.57 4.51
CA LEU A 284 6.01 -12.44 4.05
C LEU A 284 5.39 -12.68 2.67
N LEU A 285 5.74 -13.78 1.99
CA LEU A 285 5.26 -14.09 0.65
C LEU A 285 3.73 -14.00 0.49
N PRO A 286 2.89 -14.48 1.43
CA PRO A 286 1.44 -14.34 1.30
C PRO A 286 0.98 -12.88 1.25
N PHE A 287 1.62 -11.99 2.01
CA PHE A 287 1.30 -10.56 1.97
C PHE A 287 1.84 -9.92 0.69
N HIS A 288 3.07 -10.25 0.32
CA HIS A 288 3.71 -9.73 -0.89
C HIS A 288 3.00 -10.14 -2.18
N LEU A 289 2.33 -11.29 -2.20
CA LEU A 289 1.52 -11.70 -3.34
C LEU A 289 0.40 -10.69 -3.64
N PHE A 290 -0.20 -10.11 -2.59
CA PHE A 290 -1.31 -9.16 -2.72
C PHE A 290 -0.88 -7.69 -2.59
N CYS A 291 0.41 -7.41 -2.48
CA CYS A 291 0.98 -6.05 -2.57
C CYS A 291 2.20 -5.97 -3.51
N PHE A 292 2.37 -6.92 -4.44
CA PHE A 292 3.47 -6.98 -5.39
C PHE A 292 4.87 -6.71 -4.81
N ASN A 293 5.28 -7.49 -3.80
CA ASN A 293 6.59 -7.34 -3.14
C ASN A 293 6.87 -5.93 -2.59
N PHE A 294 5.85 -5.11 -2.32
CA PHE A 294 6.00 -3.74 -1.80
C PHE A 294 7.00 -3.67 -0.63
N GLY A 295 6.92 -4.60 0.33
CA GLY A 295 7.84 -4.65 1.48
C GLY A 295 9.32 -4.77 1.09
N SER A 296 9.58 -5.41 -0.05
CA SER A 296 10.93 -5.63 -0.57
C SER A 296 11.46 -4.42 -1.34
N THR A 297 10.61 -3.70 -2.06
CA THR A 297 11.03 -2.68 -3.05
C THR A 297 10.68 -1.25 -2.64
N HIS A 298 9.76 -1.05 -1.70
CA HIS A 298 9.29 0.29 -1.34
C HIS A 298 10.38 1.13 -0.65
N ALA A 299 11.26 0.52 0.14
CA ALA A 299 12.41 1.26 0.67
C ALA A 299 13.32 1.80 -0.45
N ILE A 300 13.49 1.07 -1.57
CA ILE A 300 14.24 1.56 -2.76
C ILE A 300 13.57 2.82 -3.33
N HIS A 301 12.24 2.84 -3.37
CA HIS A 301 11.45 3.97 -3.85
C HIS A 301 11.67 5.26 -3.02
N HIS A 302 11.91 5.16 -1.72
CA HIS A 302 12.28 6.32 -0.89
C HIS A 302 13.64 6.91 -1.28
N PHE A 303 14.59 6.08 -1.68
CA PHE A 303 15.90 6.53 -2.15
C PHE A 303 15.85 7.06 -3.58
N VAL A 304 15.15 6.34 -4.47
CA VAL A 304 15.11 6.57 -5.93
C VAL A 304 13.65 6.61 -6.42
N VAL A 305 13.03 7.76 -6.22
CA VAL A 305 11.61 8.03 -6.56
C VAL A 305 11.35 8.01 -8.07
N GLY A 306 12.37 8.26 -8.89
CA GLY A 306 12.25 8.41 -10.34
C GLY A 306 12.11 7.10 -11.14
N GLU A 307 12.14 5.95 -10.47
CA GLU A 307 12.20 4.65 -11.12
C GLU A 307 10.87 3.92 -10.96
N PRO A 308 10.23 3.40 -12.03
CA PRO A 308 8.96 2.70 -11.93
C PRO A 308 9.07 1.34 -11.24
N PHE A 309 7.97 0.84 -10.70
CA PHE A 309 7.95 -0.33 -9.82
C PHE A 309 8.57 -1.58 -10.41
N TYR A 310 8.38 -1.83 -11.72
CA TYR A 310 8.95 -2.99 -12.40
C TYR A 310 10.46 -2.88 -12.57
N ILE A 311 11.01 -1.67 -12.73
CA ILE A 311 12.46 -1.44 -12.72
C ILE A 311 13.00 -1.66 -11.30
N ARG A 312 12.34 -1.09 -10.29
CA ARG A 312 12.71 -1.30 -8.87
C ARG A 312 12.73 -2.78 -8.52
N GLN A 313 11.76 -3.55 -9.00
CA GLN A 313 11.68 -4.99 -8.79
C GLN A 313 12.83 -5.73 -9.47
N TRP A 314 13.18 -5.38 -10.70
CA TRP A 314 14.25 -6.05 -11.45
C TRP A 314 15.64 -5.71 -10.89
N THR A 315 15.85 -4.47 -10.45
CA THR A 315 17.12 -4.04 -9.85
C THR A 315 17.21 -4.29 -8.34
N ALA A 316 16.17 -4.86 -7.72
CA ALA A 316 16.06 -5.03 -6.28
C ALA A 316 17.26 -5.72 -5.65
N ARG A 317 17.83 -6.75 -6.30
CA ARG A 317 19.02 -7.45 -5.79
C ARG A 317 20.19 -6.50 -5.57
N ARG A 318 20.54 -5.72 -6.60
CA ARG A 318 21.64 -4.75 -6.51
C ARG A 318 21.32 -3.64 -5.52
N ALA A 319 20.09 -3.15 -5.52
CA ALA A 319 19.67 -2.13 -4.56
C ALA A 319 19.78 -2.63 -3.12
N HIS A 320 19.37 -3.87 -2.83
CA HIS A 320 19.47 -4.46 -1.49
C HIS A 320 20.91 -4.64 -1.03
N GLU A 321 21.81 -5.06 -1.91
CA GLU A 321 23.25 -5.15 -1.61
C GLU A 321 23.78 -3.78 -1.14
N VAL A 322 23.59 -2.75 -1.96
CA VAL A 322 24.10 -1.39 -1.66
C VAL A 322 23.43 -0.79 -0.42
N MET A 323 22.10 -0.95 -0.29
CA MET A 323 21.37 -0.49 0.89
C MET A 323 21.87 -1.16 2.16
N ARG A 324 22.19 -2.46 2.12
CA ARG A 324 22.73 -3.20 3.26
C ARG A 324 24.15 -2.75 3.61
N GLU A 325 25.02 -2.61 2.61
CA GLU A 325 26.38 -2.08 2.80
C GLU A 325 26.36 -0.66 3.38
N ALA A 326 25.43 0.16 2.91
CA ALA A 326 25.19 1.50 3.43
C ALA A 326 24.35 1.50 4.72
N GLY A 327 24.08 0.36 5.36
CA GLY A 327 23.49 0.26 6.70
C GLY A 327 21.98 0.55 6.81
N VAL A 328 21.22 0.46 5.71
CA VAL A 328 19.74 0.38 5.78
C VAL A 328 19.36 -0.91 6.48
N ARG A 329 18.34 -0.86 7.34
CA ARG A 329 17.88 -2.03 8.11
C ARG A 329 17.04 -2.96 7.26
N PHE A 330 17.16 -4.26 7.55
CA PHE A 330 16.39 -5.33 6.92
C PHE A 330 15.69 -6.13 7.99
N ASN A 331 14.40 -6.40 7.80
CA ASN A 331 13.63 -7.34 8.62
C ASN A 331 13.78 -7.10 10.15
N ASP A 332 13.83 -5.83 10.56
CA ASP A 332 13.78 -5.40 11.96
C ASP A 332 12.34 -5.59 12.48
N PHE A 333 11.99 -6.84 12.76
CA PHE A 333 10.70 -7.22 13.35
C PHE A 333 10.58 -6.83 14.83
N GLY A 334 11.63 -6.26 15.43
CA GLY A 334 11.54 -5.66 16.75
C GLY A 334 10.59 -4.46 16.78
N THR A 335 10.29 -3.85 15.63
CA THR A 335 9.33 -2.75 15.50
C THR A 335 7.92 -3.10 16.00
N PHE A 336 7.53 -4.38 15.95
CA PHE A 336 6.25 -4.84 16.51
C PHE A 336 6.11 -4.52 18.00
N ARG A 337 7.21 -4.62 18.77
CA ARG A 337 7.22 -4.31 20.22
C ARG A 337 7.42 -2.82 20.48
N ARG A 338 8.09 -2.11 19.58
CA ARG A 338 8.46 -0.71 19.77
C ARG A 338 7.53 0.29 19.06
N ALA A 339 6.35 -0.14 18.60
CA ALA A 339 5.44 0.69 17.81
C ALA A 339 6.18 1.45 16.68
N ASN A 340 7.01 0.73 15.94
CA ASN A 340 7.81 1.24 14.82
C ASN A 340 8.86 2.31 15.15
N ARG A 341 9.30 2.42 16.40
CA ARG A 341 10.47 3.25 16.73
C ARG A 341 11.74 2.75 16.04
N TYR A 342 12.53 3.68 15.54
CA TYR A 342 13.83 3.44 14.90
C TYR A 342 14.89 3.09 15.95
N CYS A 343 14.97 3.79 17.07
CA CYS A 343 15.90 3.46 18.15
C CYS A 343 15.49 2.12 18.80
N ARG A 344 16.50 1.32 19.18
CA ARG A 344 16.29 0.00 19.80
C ARG A 344 16.11 0.09 21.32
N ALA A 345 16.60 1.15 21.95
CA ALA A 345 16.40 1.44 23.36
C ALA A 345 15.07 2.18 23.56
N PRO A 346 14.38 1.98 24.70
CA PRO A 346 13.33 2.90 25.13
C PRO A 346 13.96 4.29 25.33
N ALA A 347 13.31 5.33 24.83
CA ALA A 347 13.63 6.71 25.18
C ALA A 347 13.16 7.02 26.61
#